data_AF-D9Q1N2-F1
#
_entry.id   AF-D9Q1N2-F1
#
_cell.length_a   1.000
_cell.length_b   1.000
_cell.length_c   1.000
_cell.angle_alpha   90.00
_cell.angle_beta   90.00
_cell.angle_gamma   90.00
#
_symmetry.space_group_name_H-M   'P 1'
#
loop_
_entity.id
_entity.type
_entity.pdbx_description
1 polymer ?
#
loop_
_entity_poly.entity_id
_entity_poly.type
_entity_poly.pdbx_seq_one_letter_code
_entity_poly.pdbx_strand_id
1 'polypeptide(L)'
;MVKVKPAAILASSRCLKVAAPLEGAPLAAEPEVEKAINDAYLSFSQWSPPAGWDSVRLSLWYATVYGGLVLMYTCGPITPISRVTTSVGIDITATDDTPQRALDDSKVLAAWAKLWAGNEEEGLKELEGPLEFPRGHSWRAGGPIKIATRGIMY
;
A
#
# COMPACT_ATOMS: atom_id res chain seq x y z
N MET A 1 -1.46 21.53 9.12
CA MET A 1 -0.54 20.39 8.97
C MET A 1 -1.40 19.15 9.05
N VAL A 2 -1.33 18.27 8.05
CA VAL A 2 -2.08 17.01 8.05
C VAL A 2 -1.19 15.92 8.60
N LYS A 3 -1.80 14.96 9.31
CA LYS A 3 -1.06 13.79 9.81
C LYS A 3 -1.27 12.64 8.83
N VAL A 4 -0.20 11.95 8.45
CA VAL A 4 -0.27 10.83 7.51
C VAL A 4 -0.25 9.51 8.27
N LYS A 5 -1.11 8.57 7.89
CA LYS A 5 -1.04 7.19 8.40
C LYS A 5 0.17 6.48 7.78
N PRO A 6 0.84 5.56 8.49
CA PRO A 6 1.85 4.72 7.87
C PRO A 6 1.25 3.98 6.68
N ALA A 7 2.01 3.82 5.60
CA ALA A 7 1.61 3.06 4.43
C ALA A 7 2.63 1.95 4.16
N ALA A 8 2.14 0.83 3.63
CA ALA A 8 2.95 -0.33 3.31
C ALA A 8 2.67 -0.80 1.88
N ILE A 9 3.68 -1.41 1.26
CA ILE A 9 3.52 -2.17 0.01
C ILE A 9 3.40 -3.63 0.42
N LEU A 10 2.16 -4.11 0.43
CA LEU A 10 1.75 -5.42 0.91
C LEU A 10 2.16 -6.54 -0.06
N ALA A 11 2.10 -6.29 -1.36
CA ALA A 11 2.50 -7.26 -2.36
C ALA A 11 3.19 -6.58 -3.54
N SER A 12 4.12 -7.29 -4.16
CA SER A 12 4.88 -6.84 -5.32
C SER A 12 5.13 -7.99 -6.28
N SER A 13 5.04 -7.68 -7.56
CA SER A 13 5.38 -8.56 -8.67
C SER A 13 6.22 -7.80 -9.69
N ARG A 14 6.41 -8.38 -10.88
CA ARG A 14 7.21 -7.76 -11.94
C ARG A 14 6.65 -6.40 -12.36
N CYS A 15 5.34 -6.31 -12.56
CA CYS A 15 4.69 -5.10 -13.09
C CYS A 15 3.56 -4.58 -12.21
N LEU A 16 3.33 -5.16 -11.03
CA LEU A 16 2.25 -4.74 -10.14
C LEU A 16 2.73 -4.57 -8.71
N LYS A 17 2.10 -3.62 -8.02
CA LYS A 17 2.22 -3.44 -6.57
C LYS A 17 0.86 -3.26 -5.95
N VAL A 18 0.72 -3.76 -4.72
CA VAL A 18 -0.45 -3.52 -3.87
C VAL A 18 0.02 -2.77 -2.64
N ALA A 19 -0.52 -1.59 -2.41
CA ALA A 19 -0.18 -0.76 -1.26
C ALA A 19 -1.43 -0.25 -0.54
N ALA A 20 -1.27 0.01 0.76
CA ALA A 20 -2.36 0.49 1.61
C ALA A 20 -1.81 1.39 2.73
N PRO A 21 -2.54 2.45 3.11
CA PRO A 21 -2.36 3.09 4.40
C PRO A 21 -2.94 2.19 5.50
N LEU A 22 -2.28 2.19 6.65
CA LEU A 22 -2.56 1.28 7.76
C LEU A 22 -2.99 2.06 8.99
N GLU A 23 -4.02 1.56 9.66
CA GLU A 23 -4.52 2.08 10.92
C GLU A 23 -4.21 1.11 12.06
N GLY A 24 -3.63 1.65 13.13
CA GLY A 24 -3.19 0.85 14.28
C GLY A 24 -1.86 0.11 14.07
N ALA A 25 -1.20 0.27 12.93
CA ALA A 25 0.13 -0.28 12.70
C ALA A 25 1.20 0.46 13.54
N PRO A 26 2.11 -0.26 14.20
CA PRO A 26 3.23 0.33 14.95
C PRO A 26 4.37 0.76 14.02
N LEU A 27 4.03 1.44 12.92
CA LEU A 27 4.95 1.87 11.86
C LEU A 27 4.92 3.39 11.73
N ALA A 28 6.03 3.97 11.28
CA ALA A 28 6.11 5.37 10.92
C ALA A 28 5.65 5.59 9.47
N ALA A 29 5.11 6.78 9.18
CA ALA A 29 4.91 7.21 7.80
C ALA A 29 6.25 7.38 7.08
N GLU A 30 6.27 7.17 5.77
CA GLU A 30 7.47 7.44 4.97
C GLU A 30 7.70 8.96 4.94
N PRO A 31 8.86 9.47 5.41
CA PRO A 31 9.03 10.91 5.65
C PRO A 31 8.89 11.79 4.42
N GLU A 32 9.37 11.35 3.25
CA GLU A 32 9.29 12.14 2.02
C GLU A 32 7.87 12.22 1.47
N VAL A 33 7.11 11.11 1.57
CA VAL A 33 5.67 11.04 1.28
C VAL A 33 4.89 11.95 2.22
N GLU A 34 5.13 11.85 3.53
CA GLU A 34 4.44 12.71 4.51
C GLU A 34 4.72 14.21 4.27
N LYS A 35 5.99 14.56 4.01
CA LYS A 35 6.37 15.93 3.68
C LYS A 35 5.66 16.42 2.43
N ALA A 36 5.71 15.66 1.33
CA ALA A 36 5.08 16.09 0.09
C ALA A 36 3.55 16.20 0.21
N ILE A 37 2.90 15.37 1.04
CA ILE A 37 1.44 15.46 1.26
C ILE A 37 1.13 16.75 2.01
N ASN A 38 1.94 17.08 3.01
CA ASN A 38 1.82 18.35 3.71
C ASN A 38 2.04 19.55 2.78
N ASP A 39 3.06 19.50 1.92
CA ASP A 39 3.35 20.57 0.96
C ASP A 39 2.20 20.73 -0.07
N ALA A 40 1.66 19.62 -0.58
CA ALA A 40 0.51 19.62 -1.49
C ALA A 40 -0.76 20.18 -0.79
N TYR A 41 -1.01 19.78 0.46
CA TYR A 41 -2.14 20.27 1.25
C TYR A 41 -2.04 21.77 1.55
N LEU A 42 -0.85 22.26 1.91
CA LEU A 42 -0.63 23.67 2.26
C LEU A 42 -0.64 24.59 1.04
N SER A 43 -0.15 24.11 -0.10
CA SER A 43 -0.05 24.91 -1.32
C SER A 43 -1.37 25.05 -2.08
N PHE A 44 -2.40 24.27 -1.73
CA PHE A 44 -3.64 24.13 -2.51
C PHE A 44 -3.40 23.85 -4.01
N SER A 45 -2.24 23.26 -4.33
CA SER A 45 -1.83 22.96 -5.69
C SER A 45 -2.41 21.63 -6.17
N GLN A 46 -2.05 21.23 -7.39
CA GLN A 46 -2.49 19.96 -7.94
C GLN A 46 -1.95 18.78 -7.13
N TRP A 47 -2.81 17.81 -6.81
CA TRP A 47 -2.44 16.56 -6.14
C TRP A 47 -1.66 15.65 -7.08
N SER A 48 -0.38 15.95 -7.26
CA SER A 48 0.56 15.15 -8.03
C SER A 48 1.79 14.79 -7.20
N PRO A 49 2.31 13.55 -7.31
CA PRO A 49 3.56 13.21 -6.66
C PRO A 49 4.72 14.04 -7.22
N PRO A 50 5.79 14.29 -6.43
CA PRO A 50 7.00 14.92 -6.94
C PRO A 50 7.63 14.14 -8.12
N ALA A 51 8.23 14.88 -9.04
CA ALA A 51 8.95 14.30 -10.17
C ALA A 51 10.21 13.54 -9.71
N GLY A 52 10.55 12.45 -10.39
CA GLY A 52 11.77 11.67 -10.13
C GLY A 52 11.67 10.66 -8.98
N TRP A 53 10.52 10.54 -8.33
CA TRP A 53 10.29 9.50 -7.33
C TRP A 53 10.32 8.10 -7.92
N ASP A 54 10.88 7.16 -7.16
CA ASP A 54 10.91 5.74 -7.52
C ASP A 54 9.53 5.08 -7.36
N SER A 55 9.47 3.81 -7.76
CA SER A 55 8.23 3.03 -7.70
C SER A 55 7.72 2.78 -6.28
N VAL A 56 8.56 2.84 -5.26
CA VAL A 56 8.14 2.66 -3.86
C VAL A 56 7.44 3.92 -3.39
N ARG A 57 8.11 5.07 -3.49
CA ARG A 57 7.55 6.36 -3.06
C ARG A 57 6.28 6.73 -3.82
N LEU A 58 6.26 6.52 -5.14
CA LEU A 58 5.05 6.74 -5.94
C LEU A 58 3.90 5.83 -5.50
N SER A 59 4.19 4.59 -5.15
CA SER A 59 3.16 3.66 -4.68
C SER A 59 2.58 4.07 -3.32
N LEU A 60 3.45 4.44 -2.39
CA LEU A 60 3.05 4.92 -1.06
C LEU A 60 2.27 6.24 -1.15
N TRP A 61 2.68 7.15 -2.05
CA TRP A 61 1.96 8.38 -2.33
C TRP A 61 0.52 8.11 -2.76
N TYR A 62 0.33 7.30 -3.81
CA TYR A 62 -0.99 6.99 -4.33
C TYR A 62 -1.84 6.25 -3.30
N ALA A 63 -1.27 5.26 -2.60
CA ALA A 63 -1.99 4.57 -1.53
C ALA A 63 -2.46 5.54 -0.44
N THR A 64 -1.62 6.51 -0.06
CA THR A 64 -1.96 7.48 0.97
C THR A 64 -3.03 8.46 0.50
N VAL A 65 -2.92 8.99 -0.72
CA VAL A 65 -3.87 9.96 -1.30
C VAL A 65 -5.23 9.32 -1.55
N TYR A 66 -5.26 8.13 -2.16
CA TYR A 66 -6.52 7.45 -2.50
C TYR A 66 -7.16 6.72 -1.31
N GLY A 67 -6.35 6.24 -0.36
CA GLY A 67 -6.79 5.36 0.71
C GLY A 67 -7.21 3.98 0.23
N GLY A 68 -7.56 3.11 1.18
CA GLY A 68 -7.89 1.71 0.90
C GLY A 68 -6.69 0.90 0.41
N LEU A 69 -6.98 -0.25 -0.17
CA LEU A 69 -5.99 -1.08 -0.84
C LEU A 69 -5.94 -0.64 -2.31
N VAL A 70 -4.75 -0.28 -2.80
CA VAL A 70 -4.55 0.25 -4.16
C VAL A 70 -3.66 -0.70 -4.94
N LEU A 71 -4.14 -1.15 -6.11
CA LEU A 71 -3.35 -1.88 -7.10
C LEU A 71 -2.75 -0.88 -8.09
N MET A 72 -1.46 -1.00 -8.36
CA MET A 72 -0.71 -0.10 -9.23
C MET A 72 0.03 -0.88 -10.30
N TYR A 73 0.13 -0.29 -11.48
CA TYR A 73 1.03 -0.73 -12.54
C TYR A 73 2.40 -0.06 -12.39
N THR A 74 3.49 -0.82 -12.52
CA THR A 74 4.86 -0.33 -12.27
C THR A 74 5.83 -0.44 -13.45
N CYS A 75 5.44 -1.07 -14.58
CA CYS A 75 6.32 -1.27 -15.74
C CYS A 75 6.23 -0.18 -16.83
N GLY A 76 5.31 0.77 -16.71
CA GLY A 76 5.19 1.99 -17.51
C GLY A 76 4.89 3.14 -16.56
N PRO A 77 4.40 4.33 -16.95
CA PRO A 77 4.23 5.40 -15.98
C PRO A 77 3.44 4.87 -14.79
N ILE A 78 4.01 5.02 -13.58
CA ILE A 78 3.51 4.32 -12.41
C ILE A 78 2.14 4.91 -12.11
N THR A 79 1.12 4.07 -12.25
CA THR A 79 -0.27 4.52 -12.30
C THR A 79 -1.14 3.61 -11.44
N PRO A 80 -2.00 4.17 -10.58
CA PRO A 80 -3.01 3.39 -9.89
C PRO A 80 -3.98 2.78 -10.91
N ILE A 81 -4.16 1.46 -10.87
CA ILE A 81 -5.13 0.76 -11.72
C ILE A 81 -6.52 0.82 -11.08
N SER A 82 -6.60 0.47 -9.80
CA SER A 82 -7.87 0.38 -9.08
C SER A 82 -7.66 0.39 -7.58
N ARG A 83 -8.75 0.61 -6.85
CA ARG A 83 -8.79 0.66 -5.39
C ARG A 83 -9.94 -0.21 -4.89
N VAL A 84 -9.70 -0.94 -3.81
CA VAL A 84 -10.75 -1.64 -3.04
C VAL A 84 -10.66 -1.26 -1.57
N THR A 85 -11.79 -1.26 -0.88
CA THR A 85 -11.84 -1.22 0.58
C THR A 85 -12.10 -2.64 1.07
N THR A 86 -11.51 -3.00 2.20
CA THR A 86 -11.75 -4.29 2.85
C THR A 86 -12.04 -4.08 4.32
N SER A 87 -12.92 -4.92 4.85
CA SER A 87 -13.24 -5.03 6.26
C SER A 87 -12.26 -5.95 7.02
N VAL A 88 -11.53 -6.80 6.28
CA VAL A 88 -10.57 -7.75 6.83
C VAL A 88 -9.31 -6.99 7.27
N GLY A 89 -8.98 -7.16 8.55
CA GLY A 89 -7.73 -6.64 9.11
C GLY A 89 -6.51 -7.45 8.67
N ILE A 90 -5.34 -6.94 9.00
CA ILE A 90 -4.06 -7.61 8.78
C ILE A 90 -3.28 -7.66 10.10
N ASP A 91 -2.30 -8.54 10.14
CA ASP A 91 -1.27 -8.57 11.18
C ASP A 91 0.09 -8.33 10.52
N ILE A 92 0.98 -7.63 11.22
CA ILE A 92 2.33 -7.32 10.73
C ILE A 92 3.32 -7.75 11.81
N THR A 93 4.25 -8.61 11.43
CA THR A 93 5.32 -9.08 12.31
C THR A 93 6.67 -8.72 11.73
N ALA A 94 7.62 -8.38 12.60
CA ALA A 94 9.02 -8.30 12.21
C ALA A 94 9.50 -9.69 11.76
N THR A 95 10.32 -9.74 10.73
CA THR A 95 10.94 -10.97 10.24
C THR A 95 12.42 -10.77 10.08
N ASP A 96 13.20 -11.83 10.28
CA ASP A 96 14.57 -11.89 9.75
C ASP A 96 14.51 -11.60 8.25
N ASP A 97 15.55 -10.95 7.71
CA ASP A 97 15.64 -10.33 6.37
C ASP A 97 15.42 -11.35 5.22
N THR A 98 14.21 -11.88 5.18
CA THR A 98 13.80 -13.00 4.34
C THR A 98 13.55 -12.39 2.98
N PRO A 99 14.27 -12.85 1.94
CA PRO A 99 14.16 -12.25 0.63
C PRO A 99 12.71 -12.27 0.18
N GLN A 100 12.26 -11.11 -0.30
CA GLN A 100 10.89 -10.92 -0.73
C GLN A 100 10.50 -12.00 -1.76
N ARG A 101 9.38 -12.67 -1.52
CA ARG A 101 8.79 -13.54 -2.53
C ARG A 101 8.12 -12.66 -3.58
N ALA A 102 8.79 -12.46 -4.71
CA ALA A 102 8.15 -11.83 -5.86
C ALA A 102 6.98 -12.70 -6.32
N LEU A 103 5.77 -12.14 -6.32
CA LEU A 103 4.60 -12.82 -6.86
C LEU A 103 4.64 -12.75 -8.39
N ASP A 104 3.96 -13.70 -9.04
CA ASP A 104 3.68 -13.59 -10.47
C ASP A 104 2.58 -12.55 -10.68
N ASP A 105 2.67 -11.74 -11.75
CA ASP A 105 1.64 -10.73 -12.06
C ASP A 105 0.23 -11.35 -12.15
N SER A 106 0.13 -12.55 -12.73
CA SER A 106 -1.14 -13.29 -12.83
C SER A 106 -1.72 -13.67 -11.46
N LYS A 107 -0.88 -13.98 -10.47
CA LYS A 107 -1.33 -14.26 -9.11
C LYS A 107 -1.82 -13.01 -8.41
N VAL A 108 -1.10 -11.89 -8.57
CA VAL A 108 -1.56 -10.59 -8.03
C VAL A 108 -2.92 -10.23 -8.60
N LEU A 109 -3.11 -10.36 -9.92
CA LEU A 109 -4.40 -10.07 -10.57
C LEU A 109 -5.50 -11.04 -10.16
N ALA A 110 -5.21 -12.33 -10.01
CA ALA A 110 -6.18 -13.32 -9.55
C ALA A 110 -6.67 -13.02 -8.12
N ALA A 111 -5.73 -12.76 -7.20
CA ALA A 111 -6.04 -12.35 -5.84
C ALA A 111 -6.84 -11.04 -5.81
N TRP A 112 -6.46 -10.08 -6.66
CA TRP A 112 -7.17 -8.81 -6.81
C TRP A 112 -8.60 -8.98 -7.32
N ALA A 113 -8.84 -9.89 -8.26
CA ALA A 113 -10.17 -10.20 -8.74
C ALA A 113 -11.06 -10.79 -7.63
N LYS A 114 -10.50 -11.62 -6.74
CA LYS A 114 -11.23 -12.14 -5.56
C LYS A 114 -11.63 -11.01 -4.61
N LEU A 115 -10.73 -10.07 -4.34
CA LEU A 115 -11.02 -8.88 -3.54
C LEU A 115 -12.17 -8.07 -4.12
N TRP A 116 -12.14 -7.81 -5.43
CA TRP A 116 -13.22 -7.11 -6.15
C TRP A 116 -14.55 -7.85 -6.13
N ALA A 117 -14.53 -9.18 -6.11
CA ALA A 117 -15.73 -10.02 -6.04
C ALA A 117 -16.31 -10.12 -4.61
N GLY A 118 -15.70 -9.46 -3.61
CA GLY A 118 -16.13 -9.50 -2.21
C GLY A 118 -15.59 -10.70 -1.44
N ASN A 119 -14.74 -11.54 -2.04
CA ASN A 119 -14.05 -12.62 -1.33
C ASN A 119 -12.74 -12.09 -0.73
N GLU A 120 -12.90 -11.17 0.23
CA GLU A 120 -11.82 -10.34 0.75
C GLU A 120 -10.73 -11.15 1.46
N GLU A 121 -11.12 -12.06 2.35
CA GLU A 121 -10.16 -12.82 3.16
C GLU A 121 -9.30 -13.75 2.29
N GLU A 122 -9.91 -14.46 1.33
CA GLU A 122 -9.18 -15.34 0.42
C GLU A 122 -8.28 -14.54 -0.52
N GLY A 123 -8.76 -13.41 -1.04
CA GLY A 123 -7.95 -12.53 -1.87
C GLY A 123 -6.75 -11.93 -1.14
N LEU A 124 -6.92 -11.51 0.13
CA LEU A 124 -5.79 -11.05 0.95
C LEU A 124 -4.82 -12.19 1.25
N LYS A 125 -5.32 -13.39 1.57
CA LYS A 125 -4.50 -14.59 1.84
C LYS A 125 -3.53 -14.92 0.71
N GLU A 126 -3.92 -14.69 -0.54
CA GLU A 126 -3.03 -14.92 -1.69
C GLU A 126 -1.94 -13.86 -1.86
N LEU A 127 -2.08 -12.69 -1.23
CA LEU A 127 -1.13 -11.60 -1.27
C LEU A 127 -0.19 -11.54 -0.05
N GLU A 128 -0.45 -12.36 0.98
CA GLU A 128 0.33 -12.37 2.22
C GLU A 128 1.81 -12.68 1.99
N GLY A 129 2.65 -12.17 2.88
CA GLY A 129 4.08 -12.44 2.89
C GLY A 129 4.93 -11.23 3.23
N PRO A 130 6.22 -11.25 2.85
CA PRO A 130 7.15 -10.16 3.12
C PRO A 130 6.71 -8.85 2.45
N LEU A 131 6.77 -7.75 3.19
CA LEU A 131 6.50 -6.41 2.69
C LEU A 131 7.66 -5.93 1.81
N GLU A 132 7.35 -5.27 0.69
CA GLU A 132 8.38 -4.52 -0.06
C GLU A 132 8.80 -3.27 0.73
N PHE A 133 7.83 -2.68 1.44
CA PHE A 133 8.01 -1.53 2.31
C PHE A 133 7.00 -1.56 3.47
N PRO A 134 7.42 -1.27 4.72
CA PRO A 134 8.82 -1.20 5.15
C PRO A 134 9.46 -2.60 5.08
N ARG A 135 10.75 -2.67 4.73
CA ARG A 135 11.51 -3.93 4.69
C ARG A 135 11.66 -4.54 6.10
N GLY A 136 12.01 -5.82 6.17
CA GLY A 136 12.19 -6.55 7.45
C GLY A 136 10.89 -6.88 8.18
N HIS A 137 9.75 -6.81 7.47
CA HIS A 137 8.43 -7.10 8.00
C HIS A 137 7.68 -8.02 7.04
N SER A 138 6.79 -8.84 7.59
CA SER A 138 5.84 -9.65 6.84
C SER A 138 4.44 -9.38 7.36
N TRP A 139 3.45 -9.61 6.51
CA TRP A 139 2.06 -9.47 6.89
C TRP A 139 1.25 -10.72 6.55
N ARG A 140 0.13 -10.87 7.26
CA ARG A 140 -0.89 -11.89 7.00
C ARG A 140 -2.29 -11.28 7.10
N ALA A 141 -3.27 -11.88 6.42
CA ALA A 141 -4.67 -11.53 6.55
C ALA A 141 -5.20 -12.03 7.89
N GLY A 142 -6.14 -11.27 8.44
CA GLY A 142 -6.60 -11.43 9.81
C GLY A 142 -5.63 -10.78 10.79
N GLY A 143 -6.16 -9.89 11.62
CA GLY A 143 -5.38 -9.18 12.63
C GLY A 143 -6.01 -7.85 13.04
N PRO A 144 -5.40 -7.16 14.01
CA PRO A 144 -5.96 -5.93 14.57
C PRO A 144 -5.69 -4.68 13.71
N ILE A 145 -4.71 -4.73 12.80
CA ILE A 145 -4.34 -3.58 11.95
C ILE A 145 -5.37 -3.48 10.82
N LYS A 146 -5.93 -2.30 10.60
CA LYS A 146 -6.91 -2.10 9.53
C LYS A 146 -6.26 -1.45 8.32
N ILE A 147 -6.71 -1.84 7.12
CA ILE A 147 -6.46 -1.06 5.90
C ILE A 147 -7.34 0.19 5.98
N ALA A 148 -6.71 1.36 6.06
CA ALA A 148 -7.41 2.60 6.30
C ALA A 148 -8.13 3.07 5.02
N THR A 149 -9.41 3.45 5.12
CA THR A 149 -10.15 4.02 3.99
C THR A 149 -9.56 5.36 3.51
N ARG A 150 -8.82 6.06 4.38
CA ARG A 150 -8.13 7.33 4.08
C ARG A 150 -6.72 7.27 4.67
N GLY A 151 -5.71 7.63 3.88
CA GLY A 151 -4.32 7.73 4.37
C GLY A 151 -4.00 9.07 5.05
N ILE A 152 -4.75 10.12 4.73
CA ILE A 152 -4.59 11.46 5.30
C ILE A 152 -5.58 11.66 6.46
N MET A 153 -5.08 12.13 7.59
CA MET A 153 -5.86 12.51 8.78
C MET A 153 -5.92 14.04 8.91
N TYR A 154 -7.13 14.55 9.15
CA TYR A 154 -7.42 15.97 9.35
C TYR A 154 -7.56 16.31 10.83
#